data_AF-A0A9E3NUL6-F1
#
_entry.id   AF-A0A9E3NUL6-F1
#
_cell.length_a   1.000
_cell.length_b   1.000
_cell.length_c   1.000
_cell.angle_alpha   90.00
_cell.angle_beta   90.00
_cell.angle_gamma   90.00
#
_symmetry.space_group_name_H-M   'P 1'
#
loop_
_entity.id
_entity.type
_entity.pdbx_description
1 polymer ?
#
loop_
_entity_poly.entity_id
_entity_poly.type
_entity_poly.pdbx_seq_one_letter_code
_entity_poly.pdbx_strand_id
1 'polypeptide(L)'
;MSARIAAFLLASSVIACGALTGCAADAVDDEELVADDGDGTSEDAIVSERQLMGNELADKTINLTFDDGPGPRTKELADFLGAEGVKATFFINGKNVPGRQAAIDAIIGRGHLLANHTHNHLQLTRQSSGTIVKEVADTDAIIVAAQPQGPFLVRAPFGAWNGSTARAINGSSMKKYVGSVFWDVGGALTSTAAADWDCWGKGVSVQRCGDLYLNEIRNKKRGIVLMHDVHGKTVDMMKNILPVLKAEGYRFVQCDQVPAVKRALGAVGETPSAGGCSSATLGRSVPENACVQSRSDQKWHRCEAGEWTSSSGANDPRCTGGKFPL
;
A
#
# COMPACT_ATOMS: atom_id res chain seq x y z
N MET A 1 -38.04 -39.36 -44.77
CA MET A 1 -36.70 -39.75 -45.27
C MET A 1 -35.87 -40.20 -44.07
N SER A 2 -35.43 -41.45 -44.14
CA SER A 2 -34.82 -42.34 -43.13
C SER A 2 -33.68 -41.70 -42.29
N ALA A 3 -33.63 -41.86 -40.96
CA ALA A 3 -33.00 -42.96 -40.16
C ALA A 3 -31.46 -43.04 -40.38
N ARG A 4 -30.55 -43.30 -39.42
CA ARG A 4 -30.54 -43.72 -38.01
C ARG A 4 -29.08 -43.62 -37.51
N ILE A 5 -28.93 -43.64 -36.19
CA ILE A 5 -27.75 -43.89 -35.34
C ILE A 5 -26.83 -45.04 -35.85
N ALA A 6 -25.50 -44.92 -35.67
CA ALA A 6 -24.64 -45.94 -35.02
C ALA A 6 -23.13 -45.58 -35.04
N ALA A 7 -22.50 -45.81 -33.88
CA ALA A 7 -21.06 -45.87 -33.64
C ALA A 7 -20.48 -47.24 -34.01
N PHE A 8 -19.17 -47.33 -34.32
CA PHE A 8 -18.16 -48.19 -33.64
C PHE A 8 -16.84 -48.28 -34.46
N LEU A 9 -15.74 -47.95 -33.77
CA LEU A 9 -14.44 -48.65 -33.62
C LEU A 9 -13.70 -49.36 -34.79
N LEU A 10 -12.37 -49.41 -34.55
CA LEU A 10 -11.28 -50.24 -35.09
C LEU A 10 -10.48 -49.64 -36.26
N ALA A 11 -9.17 -49.85 -36.37
CA ALA A 11 -8.09 -50.18 -35.44
C ALA A 11 -6.78 -50.00 -36.22
N SER A 12 -5.70 -49.80 -35.46
CA SER A 12 -4.28 -50.03 -35.75
C SER A 12 -3.89 -50.59 -37.12
N SER A 13 -2.89 -49.96 -37.77
CA SER A 13 -1.61 -50.61 -38.10
C SER A 13 -0.63 -49.69 -38.85
N VAL A 14 0.49 -49.43 -38.16
CA VAL A 14 1.88 -49.39 -38.62
C VAL A 14 2.14 -49.49 -40.13
N ILE A 15 2.75 -48.44 -40.70
CA ILE A 15 3.71 -48.60 -41.79
C ILE A 15 4.99 -47.87 -41.36
N ALA A 16 6.00 -48.67 -41.01
CA ALA A 16 7.38 -48.27 -41.00
C ALA A 16 7.85 -48.13 -42.46
N CYS A 17 8.46 -47.01 -42.81
CA CYS A 17 9.37 -46.93 -43.95
C CYS A 17 10.64 -46.25 -43.46
N GLY A 18 11.68 -47.06 -43.32
CA GLY A 18 13.01 -46.59 -43.00
C GLY A 18 13.67 -45.92 -44.20
N ALA A 19 14.43 -44.89 -43.93
CA ALA A 19 15.58 -44.52 -44.73
C ALA A 19 16.64 -43.96 -43.77
N LEU A 20 17.70 -44.75 -43.62
CA LEU A 20 18.96 -44.37 -43.02
C LEU A 20 19.68 -43.38 -43.95
N THR A 21 20.02 -42.20 -43.44
CA THR A 21 21.26 -41.48 -43.75
C THR A 21 21.53 -40.50 -42.62
N GLY A 22 22.61 -40.72 -41.88
CA GLY A 22 22.98 -39.92 -40.73
C GLY A 22 23.52 -38.53 -41.07
N CYS A 23 23.37 -37.62 -40.11
CA CYS A 23 24.38 -36.63 -39.75
C CYS A 23 24.06 -36.12 -38.32
N ALA A 24 25.13 -35.92 -37.56
CA ALA A 24 25.16 -35.66 -36.13
C ALA A 24 24.50 -34.33 -35.71
N ALA A 25 23.89 -34.33 -34.52
CA ALA A 25 24.00 -33.28 -33.51
C ALA A 25 23.33 -33.76 -32.22
N ASP A 26 24.13 -33.87 -31.16
CA ASP A 26 23.68 -34.10 -29.79
C ASP A 26 22.75 -32.97 -29.33
N ALA A 27 21.58 -33.31 -28.81
CA ALA A 27 20.69 -32.40 -28.10
C ALA A 27 20.62 -32.84 -26.63
N VAL A 28 21.14 -31.95 -25.80
CA VAL A 28 21.19 -31.96 -24.33
C VAL A 28 19.82 -32.03 -23.69
N ASP A 29 19.80 -32.70 -22.54
CA ASP A 29 18.67 -32.95 -21.64
C ASP A 29 17.89 -31.68 -21.26
N ASP A 30 16.56 -31.83 -21.23
CA ASP A 30 15.60 -30.88 -20.66
C ASP A 30 15.75 -30.86 -19.13
N GLU A 31 16.33 -29.79 -18.56
CA GLU A 31 16.22 -29.52 -17.13
C GLU A 31 14.85 -28.92 -16.79
N GLU A 32 14.05 -29.75 -16.14
CA GLU A 32 12.87 -29.46 -15.36
C GLU A 32 13.24 -28.52 -14.19
N LEU A 33 12.81 -27.26 -14.25
CA LEU A 33 12.96 -26.30 -13.14
C LEU A 33 12.06 -26.71 -11.97
N VAL A 34 12.66 -27.42 -11.01
CA VAL A 34 12.08 -27.71 -9.71
C VAL A 34 12.02 -26.41 -8.89
N ALA A 35 10.84 -26.07 -8.40
CA ALA A 35 10.64 -24.96 -7.47
C ALA A 35 11.26 -25.30 -6.10
N ASP A 36 12.18 -24.45 -5.65
CA ASP A 36 12.76 -24.49 -4.31
C ASP A 36 11.83 -23.75 -3.34
N ASP A 37 11.09 -24.53 -2.53
CA ASP A 37 10.32 -24.03 -1.38
C ASP A 37 11.29 -23.70 -0.23
N GLY A 38 11.94 -22.55 -0.35
CA GLY A 38 12.76 -21.95 0.70
C GLY A 38 11.96 -20.99 1.59
N ASP A 39 11.47 -21.51 2.71
CA ASP A 39 11.20 -20.76 3.95
C ASP A 39 12.39 -19.83 4.26
N GLY A 40 12.17 -18.52 4.08
CA GLY A 40 13.15 -17.48 4.31
C GLY A 40 12.48 -16.22 4.83
N THR A 41 12.07 -16.23 6.09
CA THR A 41 11.72 -15.04 6.84
C THR A 41 12.89 -14.04 6.83
N SER A 42 12.82 -12.99 6.00
CA SER A 42 13.70 -11.82 6.12
C SER A 42 12.87 -10.57 6.40
N GLU A 43 12.85 -10.17 7.67
CA GLU A 43 12.18 -8.97 8.17
C GLU A 43 13.10 -7.74 8.00
N ASP A 44 13.12 -7.14 6.81
CA ASP A 44 13.78 -5.83 6.54
C ASP A 44 13.02 -4.61 7.10
N ALA A 45 12.18 -4.81 8.12
CA ALA A 45 10.93 -4.09 8.18
C ALA A 45 10.84 -3.07 9.31
N ILE A 46 11.66 -2.02 9.31
CA ILE A 46 11.21 -0.74 9.86
C ILE A 46 11.36 0.35 8.78
N VAL A 47 10.18 0.64 8.23
CA VAL A 47 9.83 1.54 7.13
C VAL A 47 10.31 1.12 5.72
N SER A 48 10.38 -0.17 5.41
CA SER A 48 10.70 -0.70 4.07
C SER A 48 9.52 -1.50 3.48
N GLU A 49 9.19 -1.27 2.20
CA GLU A 49 8.32 -2.02 1.26
C GLU A 49 6.89 -2.46 1.67
N ARG A 50 6.55 -2.46 2.95
CA ARG A 50 5.30 -2.99 3.47
C ARG A 50 4.15 -2.10 3.04
N GLN A 51 3.25 -2.69 2.26
CA GLN A 51 1.96 -2.10 1.95
C GLN A 51 1.16 -2.02 3.25
N LEU A 52 0.82 -0.81 3.71
CA LEU A 52 -0.01 -0.65 4.91
C LEU A 52 -1.47 -0.87 4.51
N MET A 53 -1.96 -2.09 4.78
CA MET A 53 -3.30 -2.57 4.43
C MET A 53 -4.28 -2.42 5.61
N GLY A 54 -5.58 -2.59 5.34
CA GLY A 54 -6.66 -2.57 6.34
C GLY A 54 -7.23 -3.94 6.71
N ASN A 55 -6.64 -5.03 6.22
CA ASN A 55 -7.08 -6.41 6.49
C ASN A 55 -7.12 -6.81 7.98
N GLU A 56 -6.43 -6.09 8.86
CA GLU A 56 -6.45 -6.29 10.31
C GLU A 56 -7.60 -5.59 11.05
N LEU A 57 -8.41 -4.80 10.35
CA LEU A 57 -9.58 -4.14 10.95
C LEU A 57 -10.57 -5.17 11.51
N ALA A 58 -11.37 -4.76 12.50
CA ALA A 58 -12.44 -5.61 13.01
C ALA A 58 -13.48 -5.91 11.92
N ASP A 59 -14.22 -7.01 12.07
CA ASP A 59 -15.29 -7.36 11.14
C ASP A 59 -16.31 -6.21 10.98
N LYS A 60 -16.76 -5.99 9.75
CA LYS A 60 -17.60 -4.85 9.34
C LYS A 60 -17.03 -3.49 9.73
N THR A 61 -15.71 -3.32 9.59
CA THR A 61 -15.04 -2.03 9.82
C THR A 61 -14.21 -1.66 8.61
N ILE A 62 -14.46 -0.49 8.05
CA ILE A 62 -13.77 -0.01 6.85
C ILE A 62 -13.27 1.42 7.02
N ASN A 63 -12.23 1.75 6.28
CA ASN A 63 -11.76 3.12 6.12
C ASN A 63 -12.04 3.56 4.68
N LEU A 64 -12.86 4.60 4.51
CA LEU A 64 -13.12 5.18 3.19
C LEU A 64 -11.99 6.15 2.86
N THR A 65 -11.37 5.97 1.68
CA THR A 65 -10.29 6.83 1.21
C THR A 65 -10.59 7.40 -0.16
N PHE A 66 -10.19 8.66 -0.35
CA PHE A 66 -10.37 9.40 -1.59
C PHE A 66 -9.03 9.99 -2.05
N ASP A 67 -8.61 9.59 -3.23
CA ASP A 67 -7.34 10.00 -3.84
C ASP A 67 -7.56 11.08 -4.90
N ASP A 68 -6.46 11.71 -5.28
CA ASP A 68 -6.32 12.76 -6.32
C ASP A 68 -6.99 14.09 -6.03
N GLY A 69 -7.75 14.19 -4.94
CA GLY A 69 -8.43 15.40 -4.55
C GLY A 69 -7.50 16.58 -4.21
N PRO A 70 -8.08 17.75 -3.90
CA PRO A 70 -9.52 18.02 -3.95
C PRO A 70 -10.00 18.22 -5.40
N GLY A 71 -11.09 17.57 -5.80
CA GLY A 71 -11.87 17.84 -7.00
C GLY A 71 -12.94 18.94 -6.82
N PRO A 72 -13.73 19.26 -7.88
CA PRO A 72 -14.80 20.27 -7.80
C PRO A 72 -15.88 19.98 -6.76
N ARG A 73 -16.13 18.69 -6.45
CA ARG A 73 -17.18 18.25 -5.51
C ARG A 73 -16.63 17.66 -4.21
N THR A 74 -15.32 17.77 -3.93
CA THR A 74 -14.72 17.28 -2.68
C THR A 74 -15.35 17.90 -1.44
N LYS A 75 -15.63 19.20 -1.49
CA LYS A 75 -16.31 19.89 -0.38
C LYS A 75 -17.68 19.26 -0.10
N GLU A 76 -18.47 19.01 -1.15
CA GLU A 76 -19.79 18.38 -1.03
C GLU A 76 -19.69 16.98 -0.44
N LEU A 77 -18.69 16.20 -0.87
CA LEU A 77 -18.43 14.87 -0.34
C LEU A 77 -18.05 14.92 1.15
N ALA A 78 -17.12 15.79 1.54
CA ALA A 78 -16.73 15.97 2.94
C ALA A 78 -17.91 16.40 3.83
N ASP A 79 -18.71 17.37 3.37
CA ASP A 79 -19.92 17.79 4.09
C ASP A 79 -20.93 16.63 4.23
N PHE A 80 -21.15 15.85 3.17
CA PHE A 80 -22.04 14.69 3.20
C PHE A 80 -21.57 13.62 4.19
N LEU A 81 -20.30 13.21 4.13
CA LEU A 81 -19.75 12.20 5.05
C LEU A 81 -19.80 12.68 6.49
N GLY A 82 -19.46 13.95 6.73
CA GLY A 82 -19.55 14.58 8.04
C GLY A 82 -20.98 14.60 8.59
N ALA A 83 -21.97 14.96 7.78
CA ALA A 83 -23.39 14.94 8.15
C ALA A 83 -23.90 13.54 8.48
N GLU A 84 -23.35 12.52 7.82
CA GLU A 84 -23.66 11.11 8.08
C GLU A 84 -22.92 10.52 9.30
N GLY A 85 -22.11 11.32 10.01
CA GLY A 85 -21.31 10.88 11.16
C GLY A 85 -20.15 9.96 10.77
N VAL A 86 -19.73 9.99 9.51
CA VAL A 86 -18.69 9.12 8.95
C VAL A 86 -17.38 9.87 8.86
N LYS A 87 -16.29 9.22 9.27
CA LYS A 87 -14.94 9.74 9.11
C LYS A 87 -14.23 9.01 7.98
N ALA A 88 -13.49 9.74 7.17
CA ALA A 88 -12.78 9.27 6.00
C ALA A 88 -11.38 9.91 5.93
N THR A 89 -10.56 9.44 5.00
CA THR A 89 -9.23 10.01 4.72
C THR A 89 -9.16 10.51 3.28
N PHE A 90 -8.68 11.73 3.08
CA PHE A 90 -8.50 12.33 1.76
C PHE A 90 -7.00 12.46 1.48
N PHE A 91 -6.49 11.68 0.52
CA PHE A 91 -5.12 11.77 0.02
C PHE A 91 -5.09 12.77 -1.13
N ILE A 92 -4.56 13.97 -0.87
CA ILE A 92 -4.63 15.08 -1.82
C ILE A 92 -3.38 15.22 -2.68
N ASN A 93 -3.56 15.66 -3.92
CA ASN A 93 -2.46 16.23 -4.70
C ASN A 93 -2.33 17.72 -4.41
N GLY A 94 -1.13 18.17 -4.03
CA GLY A 94 -0.88 19.58 -3.75
C GLY A 94 -1.23 20.51 -4.91
N LYS A 95 -1.00 20.10 -6.16
CA LYS A 95 -1.33 20.90 -7.36
C LYS A 95 -2.83 21.19 -7.53
N ASN A 96 -3.70 20.38 -6.91
CA ASN A 96 -5.15 20.49 -7.05
C ASN A 96 -5.79 21.43 -6.01
N VAL A 97 -5.02 21.91 -5.02
CA VAL A 97 -5.52 22.75 -3.92
C VAL A 97 -5.79 24.20 -4.30
N PRO A 98 -4.99 24.88 -5.16
CA PRO A 98 -5.26 26.25 -5.55
C PRO A 98 -6.70 26.45 -6.05
N GLY A 99 -7.41 27.42 -5.47
CA GLY A 99 -8.83 27.70 -5.76
C GLY A 99 -9.83 26.73 -5.10
N ARG A 100 -9.38 25.73 -4.33
CA ARG A 100 -10.21 24.72 -3.66
C ARG A 100 -10.00 24.68 -2.14
N GLN A 101 -9.57 25.79 -1.53
CA GLN A 101 -9.33 25.88 -0.08
C GLN A 101 -10.56 25.51 0.76
N ALA A 102 -11.76 25.88 0.30
CA ALA A 102 -13.00 25.52 0.98
C ALA A 102 -13.25 24.00 1.08
N ALA A 103 -12.62 23.19 0.22
CA ALA A 103 -12.65 21.74 0.34
C ALA A 103 -11.72 21.25 1.46
N ILE A 104 -10.51 21.82 1.58
CA ILE A 104 -9.58 21.53 2.69
C ILE A 104 -10.22 21.90 4.03
N ASP A 105 -10.81 23.08 4.11
CA ASP A 105 -11.48 23.56 5.33
C ASP A 105 -12.65 22.65 5.71
N ALA A 106 -13.41 22.14 4.73
CA ALA A 106 -14.48 21.18 4.98
C ALA A 106 -13.94 19.81 5.44
N ILE A 107 -12.86 19.30 4.83
CA ILE A 107 -12.22 18.04 5.26
C ILE A 107 -11.86 18.12 6.74
N ILE A 108 -11.12 19.17 7.14
CA ILE A 108 -10.69 19.34 8.53
C ILE A 108 -11.88 19.67 9.45
N GLY A 109 -12.75 20.59 9.05
CA GLY A 109 -13.90 21.04 9.85
C GLY A 109 -14.96 19.96 10.10
N ARG A 110 -15.02 18.92 9.25
CA ARG A 110 -15.85 17.72 9.47
C ARG A 110 -15.10 16.60 10.17
N GLY A 111 -13.84 16.83 10.54
CA GLY A 111 -12.97 15.90 11.27
C GLY A 111 -12.54 14.69 10.45
N HIS A 112 -12.49 14.81 9.12
CA HIS A 112 -11.83 13.83 8.26
C HIS A 112 -10.32 13.99 8.37
N LEU A 113 -9.57 12.99 7.89
CA LEU A 113 -8.11 13.06 7.86
C LEU A 113 -7.65 13.61 6.50
N LEU A 114 -6.73 14.57 6.52
CA LEU A 114 -6.04 15.05 5.33
C LEU A 114 -4.66 14.40 5.24
N ALA A 115 -4.34 13.79 4.10
CA ALA A 115 -3.12 13.01 3.87
C ALA A 115 -2.49 13.32 2.50
N ASN A 116 -1.25 12.87 2.30
CA ASN A 116 -0.41 13.26 1.17
C ASN A 116 -0.50 12.25 0.02
N HIS A 117 -0.83 12.72 -1.18
CA HIS A 117 -0.78 11.93 -2.42
C HIS A 117 0.22 12.50 -3.42
N THR A 118 1.33 13.06 -2.95
CA THR A 118 2.34 13.81 -3.75
C THR A 118 1.80 15.11 -4.32
N HIS A 119 2.62 15.89 -5.03
CA HIS A 119 2.21 17.18 -5.56
C HIS A 119 1.65 17.04 -6.98
N ASN A 120 2.41 16.37 -7.85
CA ASN A 120 2.12 16.24 -9.27
C ASN A 120 1.55 14.90 -9.68
N HIS A 121 1.38 13.95 -8.74
CA HIS A 121 0.95 12.58 -9.01
C HIS A 121 1.97 11.81 -9.87
N LEU A 122 3.26 11.97 -9.55
CA LEU A 122 4.34 11.25 -10.24
C LEU A 122 4.46 9.81 -9.74
N GLN A 123 4.81 8.89 -10.63
CA GLN A 123 5.16 7.52 -10.26
C GLN A 123 6.53 7.52 -9.55
N LEU A 124 6.51 7.51 -8.21
CA LEU A 124 7.69 7.74 -7.36
C LEU A 124 8.84 6.75 -7.61
N THR A 125 8.53 5.49 -7.92
CA THR A 125 9.53 4.45 -8.22
C THR A 125 10.40 4.73 -9.45
N ARG A 126 10.01 5.71 -10.27
CA ARG A 126 10.75 6.13 -11.47
C ARG A 126 11.45 7.48 -11.29
N GLN A 127 11.43 8.05 -10.09
CA GLN A 127 11.96 9.37 -9.81
C GLN A 127 13.27 9.31 -9.02
N SER A 128 14.04 10.39 -9.08
CA SER A 128 15.21 10.58 -8.22
C SER A 128 14.80 10.80 -6.76
N SER A 129 15.67 10.49 -5.79
CA SER A 129 15.38 10.74 -4.36
C SER A 129 15.00 12.21 -4.09
N GLY A 130 15.67 13.16 -4.74
CA GLY A 130 15.35 14.59 -4.61
C GLY A 130 13.96 14.94 -5.13
N THR A 131 13.56 14.35 -6.27
CA THR A 131 12.21 14.51 -6.82
C THR A 131 11.16 13.90 -5.90
N ILE A 132 11.40 12.69 -5.36
CA ILE A 132 10.48 12.03 -4.42
C ILE A 132 10.24 12.91 -3.19
N VAL A 133 11.31 13.41 -2.58
CA VAL A 133 11.23 14.28 -1.39
C VAL A 133 10.49 15.57 -1.72
N LYS A 134 10.78 16.19 -2.87
CA LYS A 134 10.11 17.42 -3.31
C LYS A 134 8.60 17.21 -3.51
N GLU A 135 8.21 16.13 -4.16
CA GLU A 135 6.81 15.77 -4.39
C GLU A 135 6.01 15.65 -3.09
N VAL A 136 6.60 15.06 -2.05
CA VAL A 136 5.98 14.96 -0.72
C VAL A 136 5.99 16.33 -0.02
N ALA A 137 7.11 17.05 -0.05
CA ALA A 137 7.30 18.31 0.66
C ALA A 137 6.43 19.46 0.13
N ASP A 138 6.22 19.55 -1.18
CA ASP A 138 5.36 20.59 -1.77
C ASP A 138 3.89 20.42 -1.34
N THR A 139 3.44 19.19 -1.12
CA THR A 139 2.11 18.90 -0.56
C THR A 139 2.09 19.01 0.97
N ASP A 140 3.20 18.70 1.65
CA ASP A 140 3.33 18.82 3.11
C ASP A 140 3.04 20.24 3.62
N ALA A 141 3.51 21.26 2.90
CA ALA A 141 3.27 22.66 3.28
C ALA A 141 1.77 22.98 3.44
N ILE A 142 0.93 22.38 2.60
CA ILE A 142 -0.53 22.54 2.65
C ILE A 142 -1.10 21.75 3.84
N ILE A 143 -0.65 20.50 4.01
CA ILE A 143 -1.15 19.62 5.07
C ILE A 143 -0.81 20.16 6.45
N VAL A 144 0.43 20.62 6.68
CA VAL A 144 0.86 21.20 7.95
C VAL A 144 0.09 22.48 8.28
N ALA A 145 -0.20 23.32 7.28
CA ALA A 145 -0.98 24.53 7.50
C ALA A 145 -2.42 24.22 7.97
N ALA A 146 -3.02 23.14 7.45
CA ALA A 146 -4.38 22.73 7.81
C ALA A 146 -4.46 21.81 9.05
N GLN A 147 -3.42 21.00 9.27
CA GLN A 147 -3.38 19.91 10.25
C GLN A 147 -1.96 19.76 10.83
N PRO A 148 -1.48 20.71 11.65
CA PRO A 148 -0.07 20.77 12.07
C PRO A 148 0.39 19.64 12.99
N GLN A 149 -0.54 19.00 13.71
CA GLN A 149 -0.28 17.92 14.67
C GLN A 149 -0.95 16.60 14.29
N GLY A 150 -1.42 16.48 13.05
CA GLY A 150 -2.10 15.26 12.62
C GLY A 150 -1.13 14.16 12.22
N PRO A 151 -1.64 12.93 12.06
CA PRO A 151 -0.82 11.86 11.54
C PRO A 151 -0.42 12.18 10.09
N PHE A 152 0.88 12.16 9.83
CA PHE A 152 1.44 12.42 8.50
C PHE A 152 1.49 11.12 7.72
N LEU A 153 0.50 10.91 6.85
CA LEU A 153 0.39 9.72 6.02
C LEU A 153 0.65 10.06 4.55
N VAL A 154 1.29 9.14 3.84
CA VAL A 154 1.46 9.22 2.38
C VAL A 154 0.95 7.96 1.71
N ARG A 155 0.21 8.14 0.61
CA ARG A 155 -0.11 7.08 -0.34
C ARG A 155 0.58 7.40 -1.65
N ALA A 156 1.29 6.42 -2.21
CA ALA A 156 1.98 6.59 -3.47
C ALA A 156 1.01 6.53 -4.66
N PRO A 157 1.08 7.48 -5.61
CA PRO A 157 0.42 7.37 -6.90
C PRO A 157 0.63 6.01 -7.55
N PHE A 158 -0.43 5.48 -8.16
CA PHE A 158 -0.44 4.17 -8.83
C PHE A 158 -0.13 2.96 -7.94
N GLY A 159 -0.10 3.13 -6.61
CA GLY A 159 0.45 2.11 -5.71
C GLY A 159 1.94 1.84 -5.96
N ALA A 160 2.65 2.73 -6.65
CA ALA A 160 4.05 2.52 -7.01
C ALA A 160 4.95 2.91 -5.84
N TRP A 161 5.27 1.94 -4.99
CA TRP A 161 6.14 2.09 -3.83
C TRP A 161 7.20 0.99 -3.77
N ASN A 162 8.42 1.34 -3.37
CA ASN A 162 9.53 0.40 -3.19
C ASN A 162 10.50 0.89 -2.10
N GLY A 163 11.48 0.07 -1.73
CA GLY A 163 12.45 0.42 -0.68
C GLY A 163 13.23 1.71 -0.97
N SER A 164 13.52 2.01 -2.24
CA SER A 164 14.20 3.26 -2.61
C SER A 164 13.35 4.50 -2.35
N THR A 165 12.05 4.42 -2.60
CA THR A 165 11.10 5.51 -2.30
C THR A 165 11.01 5.74 -0.79
N ALA A 166 10.88 4.66 -0.03
CA ALA A 166 10.83 4.74 1.43
C ALA A 166 12.11 5.33 2.02
N ARG A 167 13.29 4.85 1.57
CA ARG A 167 14.59 5.39 2.00
C ARG A 167 14.76 6.87 1.66
N ALA A 168 14.30 7.32 0.50
CA ALA A 168 14.38 8.73 0.13
C ALA A 168 13.58 9.62 1.10
N ILE A 169 12.37 9.20 1.47
CA ILE A 169 11.52 9.94 2.43
C ILE A 169 12.14 9.90 3.83
N ASN A 170 12.53 8.71 4.32
CA ASN A 170 13.11 8.53 5.65
C ASN A 170 14.45 9.24 5.84
N GLY A 171 15.27 9.35 4.78
CA GLY A 171 16.55 10.04 4.78
C GLY A 171 16.45 11.56 4.63
N SER A 172 15.23 12.12 4.67
CA SER A 172 14.98 13.54 4.41
C SER A 172 14.23 14.24 5.55
N SER A 173 13.93 15.53 5.36
CA SER A 173 13.03 16.28 6.26
C SER A 173 11.59 15.71 6.27
N MET A 174 11.23 14.86 5.30
CA MET A 174 9.91 14.23 5.21
C MET A 174 9.78 12.93 6.01
N LYS A 175 10.78 12.55 6.82
CA LYS A 175 10.77 11.32 7.65
C LYS A 175 9.61 11.20 8.66
N LYS A 176 8.86 12.28 8.87
CA LYS A 176 7.61 12.26 9.65
C LYS A 176 6.47 11.51 8.95
N TYR A 177 6.55 11.32 7.63
CA TYR A 177 5.52 10.66 6.85
C TYR A 177 5.63 9.14 6.94
N VAL A 178 4.49 8.49 7.18
CA VAL A 178 4.33 7.04 7.15
C VAL A 178 3.64 6.62 5.86
N GLY A 179 4.24 5.66 5.16
CA GLY A 179 3.65 5.12 3.94
C GLY A 179 4.45 3.96 3.33
N SER A 180 3.95 3.39 2.23
CA SER A 180 2.70 3.79 1.57
C SER A 180 1.48 3.16 2.22
N VAL A 181 0.43 3.96 2.47
CA VAL A 181 -0.91 3.45 2.76
C VAL A 181 -1.52 2.85 1.49
N PHE A 182 -1.92 1.59 1.52
CA PHE A 182 -2.52 0.87 0.39
C PHE A 182 -4.04 0.71 0.59
N TRP A 183 -4.66 -0.24 -0.11
CA TRP A 183 -6.10 -0.51 -0.06
C TRP A 183 -6.39 -2.01 -0.23
N ASP A 184 -7.49 -2.49 0.37
CA ASP A 184 -7.96 -3.87 0.27
C ASP A 184 -9.12 -4.03 -0.71
N VAL A 185 -9.83 -2.94 -0.97
CA VAL A 185 -11.05 -2.88 -1.79
C VAL A 185 -10.90 -1.77 -2.82
N GLY A 186 -11.15 -2.11 -4.08
CA GLY A 186 -11.15 -1.17 -5.20
C GLY A 186 -12.45 -1.18 -6.02
N GLY A 187 -13.46 -1.97 -5.65
CA GLY A 187 -14.66 -2.25 -6.44
C GLY A 187 -14.42 -3.17 -7.65
N ALA A 188 -13.32 -3.93 -7.68
CA ALA A 188 -12.89 -4.87 -8.72
C ALA A 188 -13.67 -4.84 -10.07
N LEU A 189 -13.29 -3.94 -10.98
CA LEU A 189 -13.75 -3.95 -12.38
C LEU A 189 -12.64 -4.44 -13.32
N THR A 190 -11.41 -4.03 -13.06
CA THR A 190 -10.19 -4.56 -13.69
C THR A 190 -9.16 -4.90 -12.62
N SER A 191 -8.07 -5.56 -13.02
CA SER A 191 -6.92 -5.78 -12.15
C SER A 191 -5.97 -4.60 -12.06
N THR A 192 -6.20 -3.53 -12.84
CA THR A 192 -5.22 -2.45 -13.06
C THR A 192 -5.60 -1.12 -12.44
N ALA A 193 -6.86 -0.93 -12.05
CA ALA A 193 -7.34 0.31 -11.46
C ALA A 193 -8.51 0.07 -10.49
N ALA A 194 -8.77 1.04 -9.61
CA ALA A 194 -10.01 1.07 -8.86
C ALA A 194 -11.20 1.20 -9.84
N ALA A 195 -12.31 0.60 -9.47
CA ALA A 195 -13.47 0.49 -10.32
C ALA A 195 -14.09 1.84 -10.60
N ASP A 196 -14.10 2.81 -9.69
CA ASP A 196 -14.68 4.12 -9.99
C ASP A 196 -13.97 4.80 -11.17
N TRP A 197 -12.63 4.76 -11.20
CA TRP A 197 -11.82 5.25 -12.31
C TRP A 197 -12.22 4.60 -13.65
N ASP A 198 -12.25 3.27 -13.69
CA ASP A 198 -12.59 2.51 -14.89
C ASP A 198 -14.07 2.68 -15.29
N CYS A 199 -14.97 2.70 -14.31
CA CYS A 199 -16.41 2.86 -14.50
C CYS A 199 -16.69 4.15 -15.28
N TRP A 200 -16.07 5.26 -14.87
CA TRP A 200 -16.33 6.55 -15.50
C TRP A 200 -15.77 6.63 -16.90
N GLY A 201 -14.55 6.11 -17.12
CA GLY A 201 -13.96 6.02 -18.45
C GLY A 201 -14.73 5.11 -19.41
N LYS A 202 -15.39 4.07 -18.88
CA LYS A 202 -16.16 3.08 -19.66
C LYS A 202 -17.66 3.35 -19.72
N GLY A 203 -18.13 4.49 -19.20
CA GLY A 203 -19.55 4.85 -19.22
C GLY A 203 -20.46 3.99 -18.34
N VAL A 204 -19.91 3.29 -17.35
CA VAL A 204 -20.66 2.50 -16.37
C VAL A 204 -21.55 3.42 -15.54
N SER A 205 -22.78 2.96 -15.23
CA SER A 205 -23.72 3.74 -14.43
C SER A 205 -23.25 3.85 -12.97
N VAL A 206 -23.66 4.92 -12.29
CA VAL A 206 -23.34 5.15 -10.87
C VAL A 206 -23.81 3.96 -10.01
N GLN A 207 -25.02 3.46 -10.28
CA GLN A 207 -25.57 2.29 -9.57
C GLN A 207 -24.70 1.05 -9.78
N ARG A 208 -24.37 0.71 -11.04
CA ARG A 208 -23.58 -0.48 -11.33
C ARG A 208 -22.20 -0.41 -10.71
N CYS A 209 -21.56 0.76 -10.72
CA CYS A 209 -20.26 0.92 -10.07
C CYS A 209 -20.37 0.76 -8.56
N GLY A 210 -21.40 1.35 -7.94
CA GLY A 210 -21.69 1.17 -6.52
C GLY A 210 -21.92 -0.28 -6.13
N ASP A 211 -22.61 -1.07 -6.96
CA ASP A 211 -22.82 -2.50 -6.72
C ASP A 211 -21.49 -3.27 -6.68
N LEU A 212 -20.52 -2.92 -7.51
CA LEU A 212 -19.21 -3.56 -7.51
C LEU A 212 -18.45 -3.30 -6.19
N TYR A 213 -18.47 -2.05 -5.71
CA TYR A 213 -17.91 -1.70 -4.39
C TYR A 213 -18.64 -2.43 -3.26
N LEU A 214 -19.97 -2.42 -3.24
CA LEU A 214 -20.74 -3.11 -2.21
C LEU A 214 -20.43 -4.61 -2.18
N ASN A 215 -20.32 -5.25 -3.35
CA ASN A 215 -20.00 -6.67 -3.44
C ASN A 215 -18.60 -6.97 -2.91
N GLU A 216 -17.59 -6.19 -3.29
CA GLU A 216 -16.23 -6.41 -2.79
C GLU A 216 -16.11 -6.11 -1.29
N ILE A 217 -16.74 -5.04 -0.79
CA ILE A 217 -16.80 -4.72 0.65
C ILE A 217 -17.44 -5.88 1.43
N ARG A 218 -18.56 -6.43 0.96
CA ARG A 218 -19.22 -7.58 1.60
C ARG A 218 -18.35 -8.83 1.63
N ASN A 219 -17.61 -9.07 0.55
CA ASN A 219 -16.69 -10.22 0.47
C ASN A 219 -15.50 -10.07 1.41
N LYS A 220 -14.88 -8.88 1.45
CA LYS A 220 -13.72 -8.60 2.32
C LYS A 220 -14.12 -8.38 3.78
N LYS A 221 -15.33 -7.89 4.04
CA LYS A 221 -15.92 -7.49 5.34
C LYS A 221 -15.20 -6.38 6.10
N ARG A 222 -14.00 -6.00 5.68
CA ARG A 222 -13.12 -5.05 6.35
C ARG A 222 -12.08 -4.53 5.35
N GLY A 223 -11.44 -3.42 5.66
CA GLY A 223 -10.31 -2.93 4.88
C GLY A 223 -10.34 -1.44 4.58
N ILE A 224 -9.31 -1.00 3.86
CA ILE A 224 -9.22 0.34 3.29
C ILE A 224 -9.84 0.31 1.89
N VAL A 225 -10.77 1.21 1.61
CA VAL A 225 -11.50 1.32 0.34
C VAL A 225 -10.94 2.48 -0.47
N LEU A 226 -10.41 2.20 -1.66
CA LEU A 226 -9.88 3.19 -2.61
C LEU A 226 -10.95 3.72 -3.56
N MET A 227 -11.08 5.05 -3.61
CA MET A 227 -11.94 5.80 -4.54
C MET A 227 -11.25 7.14 -4.89
N HIS A 228 -11.82 7.89 -5.83
CA HIS A 228 -11.25 9.13 -6.37
C HIS A 228 -12.31 10.24 -6.41
N ASP A 229 -12.14 11.28 -5.59
CA ASP A 229 -13.13 12.38 -5.45
C ASP A 229 -12.98 13.49 -6.49
N VAL A 230 -11.98 13.39 -7.39
CA VAL A 230 -11.87 14.19 -8.60
C VAL A 230 -13.03 13.95 -9.58
N HIS A 231 -13.71 12.81 -9.46
CA HIS A 231 -14.87 12.46 -10.28
C HIS A 231 -16.18 12.74 -9.54
N GLY A 232 -17.01 13.63 -10.10
CA GLY A 232 -18.32 13.93 -9.52
C GLY A 232 -19.23 12.70 -9.37
N LYS A 233 -19.11 11.72 -10.27
CA LYS A 233 -19.87 10.46 -10.20
C LYS A 233 -19.48 9.60 -8.98
N THR A 234 -18.25 9.70 -8.48
CA THR A 234 -17.84 9.03 -7.22
C THR A 234 -18.60 9.62 -6.02
N VAL A 235 -18.87 10.93 -6.02
CA VAL A 235 -19.70 11.58 -4.99
C VAL A 235 -21.13 11.06 -5.04
N ASP A 236 -21.71 10.93 -6.25
CA ASP A 236 -23.06 10.38 -6.42
C ASP A 236 -23.13 8.90 -6.02
N MET A 237 -22.08 8.13 -6.34
CA MET A 237 -21.94 6.73 -5.91
C MET A 237 -21.90 6.62 -4.39
N MET A 238 -21.14 7.48 -3.72
CA MET A 238 -21.05 7.50 -2.25
C MET A 238 -22.40 7.77 -1.58
N LYS A 239 -23.21 8.66 -2.16
CA LYS A 239 -24.58 8.90 -1.67
C LYS A 239 -25.48 7.67 -1.76
N ASN A 240 -25.22 6.77 -2.71
CA ASN A 240 -25.98 5.52 -2.87
C ASN A 240 -25.47 4.41 -1.94
N ILE A 241 -24.16 4.20 -1.86
CA ILE A 241 -23.60 3.04 -1.16
C ILE A 241 -23.50 3.25 0.35
N LEU A 242 -23.31 4.48 0.83
CA LEU A 242 -23.11 4.73 2.25
C LEU A 242 -24.33 4.36 3.11
N PRO A 243 -25.58 4.71 2.74
CA PRO A 243 -26.76 4.28 3.48
C PRO A 243 -26.88 2.75 3.57
N VAL A 244 -26.54 2.04 2.50
CA VAL A 244 -26.55 0.57 2.46
C VAL A 244 -25.54 -0.01 3.44
N LEU A 245 -24.29 0.48 3.42
CA LEU A 245 -23.24 0.02 4.33
C LEU A 245 -23.61 0.30 5.80
N LYS A 246 -24.18 1.47 6.10
CA LYS A 246 -24.67 1.79 7.45
C LYS A 246 -25.79 0.84 7.89
N ALA A 247 -26.77 0.58 7.02
CA ALA A 247 -27.86 -0.36 7.30
C ALA A 247 -27.36 -1.80 7.51
N GLU A 248 -26.27 -2.19 6.83
CA GLU A 248 -25.61 -3.49 7.00
C GLU A 248 -24.72 -3.56 8.26
N GLY A 249 -24.58 -2.46 9.00
CA GLY A 249 -23.84 -2.40 10.26
C GLY A 249 -22.34 -2.16 10.11
N TYR A 250 -21.87 -1.63 8.98
CA TYR A 250 -20.48 -1.21 8.83
C TYR A 250 -20.15 -0.01 9.70
N ARG A 251 -18.98 -0.08 10.33
CA ARG A 251 -18.35 1.02 11.07
C ARG A 251 -17.26 1.64 10.22
N PHE A 252 -17.04 2.93 10.42
CA PHE A 252 -16.12 3.74 9.62
C PHE A 252 -15.04 4.33 10.52
N VAL A 253 -13.78 4.16 10.10
CA VAL A 253 -12.60 4.67 10.82
C VAL A 253 -11.73 5.49 9.89
N GLN A 254 -10.85 6.32 10.46
CA GLN A 254 -9.79 7.04 9.73
C GLN A 254 -8.55 6.15 9.54
N CYS A 255 -7.64 6.52 8.64
CA CYS A 255 -6.45 5.70 8.36
C CYS A 255 -5.57 5.50 9.60
N ASP A 256 -5.44 6.49 10.48
CA ASP A 256 -4.64 6.43 11.71
C ASP A 256 -5.18 5.44 12.76
N GLN A 257 -6.43 4.99 12.59
CA GLN A 257 -7.05 3.96 13.41
C GLN A 257 -6.90 2.55 12.80
N VAL A 258 -6.40 2.44 11.57
CA VAL A 258 -6.09 1.14 10.95
C VAL A 258 -4.90 0.52 11.69
N PRO A 259 -4.97 -0.73 12.17
CA PRO A 259 -3.94 -1.31 13.04
C PRO A 259 -2.51 -1.23 12.47
N ALA A 260 -2.32 -1.58 11.20
CA ALA A 260 -1.01 -1.50 10.54
C ALA A 260 -0.47 -0.07 10.48
N VAL A 261 -1.32 0.89 10.16
CA VAL A 261 -0.97 2.32 10.09
C VAL A 261 -0.68 2.87 11.49
N LYS A 262 -1.51 2.55 12.48
CA LYS A 262 -1.32 2.97 13.88
C LYS A 262 0.01 2.51 14.45
N ARG A 263 0.41 1.26 14.20
CA ARG A 263 1.73 0.75 14.61
C ARG A 263 2.86 1.51 13.93
N ALA A 264 2.75 1.76 12.63
CA ALA A 264 3.76 2.49 11.88
C ALA A 264 3.89 3.96 12.34
N LEU A 265 2.77 4.64 12.64
CA LEU A 265 2.77 5.98 13.24
C LEU A 265 3.43 6.01 14.62
N GLY A 266 3.21 4.98 15.45
CA GLY A 266 3.85 4.86 16.76
C GLY A 266 5.38 4.76 16.67
N ALA A 267 5.90 4.07 15.64
CA ALA A 267 7.33 3.91 15.42
C ALA A 267 8.04 5.21 15.00
N VAL A 268 7.33 6.17 14.38
CA VAL A 268 7.91 7.48 13.98
C VAL A 268 8.27 8.35 15.20
N GLY A 269 7.70 8.05 16.37
CA GLY A 269 7.98 8.73 17.64
C GLY A 269 8.97 8.01 18.57
N GLU A 270 9.42 6.80 18.23
CA GLU A 270 10.47 6.11 18.98
C GLU A 270 11.83 6.73 18.63
N THR A 271 12.11 7.90 19.21
CA THR A 271 13.49 8.30 19.49
C THR A 271 14.20 7.10 20.11
N PRO A 272 15.40 6.72 19.64
CA PRO A 272 16.19 5.73 20.37
C PRO A 272 16.21 6.16 21.84
N SER A 273 15.96 5.23 22.77
CA SER A 273 16.26 5.47 24.19
C SER A 273 17.62 6.15 24.25
N ALA A 274 17.82 7.21 25.05
CA ALA A 274 19.10 7.94 25.11
C ALA A 274 20.29 6.96 25.02
N GLY A 275 21.08 7.06 23.94
CA GLY A 275 22.19 6.13 23.62
C GLY A 275 21.91 5.02 22.59
N GLY A 276 20.66 4.87 22.10
CA GLY A 276 20.27 3.84 21.11
C GLY A 276 20.61 4.21 19.66
N CYS A 277 20.63 3.20 18.78
CA CYS A 277 21.16 3.32 17.41
C CYS A 277 20.12 2.92 16.37
N SER A 278 20.10 3.63 15.25
CA SER A 278 19.29 3.23 14.09
C SER A 278 19.98 2.07 13.36
N SER A 279 19.34 0.90 13.33
CA SER A 279 19.82 -0.28 12.61
C SER A 279 19.22 -0.32 11.21
N ALA A 280 20.07 -0.21 10.17
CA ALA A 280 19.63 -0.46 8.80
C ALA A 280 19.26 -1.93 8.55
N THR A 281 19.88 -2.87 9.28
CA THR A 281 19.60 -4.31 9.17
C THR A 281 18.21 -4.66 9.69
N LEU A 282 17.83 -4.14 10.86
CA LEU A 282 16.50 -4.39 11.43
C LEU A 282 15.46 -3.37 10.96
N GLY A 283 15.91 -2.39 10.17
CA GLY A 283 15.18 -1.19 9.80
C GLY A 283 14.87 -0.23 10.95
N ARG A 284 15.21 -0.54 12.20
CA ARG A 284 14.71 0.17 13.40
C ARG A 284 15.75 0.69 14.34
N SER A 285 15.34 1.64 15.16
CA SER A 285 16.03 1.97 16.41
C SER A 285 16.12 0.73 17.30
N VAL A 286 17.32 0.45 17.77
CA VAL A 286 17.59 -0.51 18.85
C VAL A 286 18.08 0.23 20.09
N PRO A 287 17.83 -0.29 21.29
CA PRO A 287 18.32 0.33 22.52
C PRO A 287 19.86 0.31 22.58
N GLU A 288 20.43 1.11 23.47
CA GLU A 288 21.86 1.10 23.76
C GLU A 288 22.33 -0.31 24.15
N ASN A 289 23.55 -0.67 23.78
CA ASN A 289 24.15 -1.99 23.98
C ASN A 289 23.41 -3.14 23.27
N ALA A 290 22.52 -2.86 22.32
CA ALA A 290 22.02 -3.89 21.41
C ALA A 290 23.11 -4.31 20.41
N CYS A 291 23.17 -5.60 20.08
CA CYS A 291 24.07 -6.12 19.06
C CYS A 291 23.30 -6.64 17.86
N VAL A 292 23.68 -6.20 16.68
CA VAL A 292 23.03 -6.54 15.42
C VAL A 292 24.06 -7.12 14.46
N GLN A 293 23.73 -8.24 13.84
CA GLN A 293 24.51 -8.78 12.74
C GLN A 293 24.18 -7.99 11.47
N SER A 294 25.16 -7.29 10.91
CA SER A 294 24.99 -6.39 9.78
C SER A 294 24.82 -7.16 8.48
N ARG A 295 23.79 -6.81 7.71
CA ARG A 295 23.52 -7.40 6.39
C ARG A 295 24.60 -7.07 5.36
N SER A 296 25.27 -5.92 5.49
CA SER A 296 26.24 -5.43 4.49
C SER A 296 27.61 -6.12 4.57
N ASP A 297 28.04 -6.52 5.76
CA ASP A 297 29.37 -7.10 5.98
C ASP A 297 29.35 -8.43 6.75
N GLN A 298 28.15 -8.92 7.11
CA GLN A 298 27.92 -10.16 7.85
C GLN A 298 28.57 -10.17 9.26
N LYS A 299 29.05 -9.03 9.75
CA LYS A 299 29.71 -8.89 11.06
C LYS A 299 28.74 -8.39 12.11
N TRP A 300 29.08 -8.62 13.37
CA TRP A 300 28.31 -8.11 14.50
C TRP A 300 28.77 -6.73 14.91
N HIS A 301 27.82 -5.84 15.11
CA HIS A 301 28.04 -4.48 15.60
C HIS A 301 27.22 -4.25 16.87
N ARG A 302 27.78 -3.54 17.86
CA ARG A 302 27.08 -3.10 19.07
C ARG A 302 26.71 -1.63 18.94
N CYS A 303 25.53 -1.29 19.43
CA CYS A 303 25.12 0.09 19.61
C CYS A 303 25.76 0.68 20.88
N GLU A 304 26.52 1.77 20.76
CA GLU A 304 27.12 2.50 21.87
C GLU A 304 26.93 4.00 21.66
N ALA A 305 26.25 4.68 22.59
CA ALA A 305 26.03 6.12 22.53
C ALA A 305 25.48 6.66 21.18
N GLY A 306 24.67 5.87 20.48
CA GLY A 306 24.10 6.22 19.17
C GLY A 306 24.95 5.88 17.95
N GLU A 307 26.14 5.27 18.14
CA GLU A 307 27.02 4.82 17.06
C GLU A 307 27.20 3.29 17.06
N TRP A 308 27.56 2.74 15.88
CA TRP A 308 27.85 1.32 15.71
C TRP A 308 29.34 1.04 15.90
N THR A 309 29.66 0.16 16.86
CA THR A 309 31.02 -0.33 17.13
C THR A 309 31.11 -1.82 16.84
N SER A 310 32.32 -2.37 16.66
CA SER A 310 32.48 -3.81 16.45
C SER A 310 32.15 -4.63 17.71
N SER A 311 31.50 -5.78 17.51
CA SER A 311 31.13 -6.73 18.57
C SER A 311 31.75 -8.10 18.32
N SER A 312 32.03 -8.85 19.40
CA SER A 312 32.48 -10.25 19.29
C SER A 312 31.34 -11.23 19.01
N GLY A 313 30.15 -10.73 18.67
CA GLY A 313 29.04 -11.51 18.17
C GLY A 313 27.96 -11.84 19.19
N ALA A 314 27.19 -12.89 18.91
CA ALA A 314 26.14 -13.37 19.81
C ALA A 314 26.64 -13.71 21.23
N ASN A 315 27.94 -13.91 21.41
CA ASN A 315 28.57 -14.20 22.69
C ASN A 315 29.17 -12.97 23.39
N ASP A 316 29.10 -11.77 22.81
CA ASP A 316 29.61 -10.57 23.47
C ASP A 316 28.76 -10.26 24.71
N PRO A 317 29.35 -10.27 25.94
CA PRO A 317 28.62 -10.05 27.18
C PRO A 317 28.10 -8.62 27.32
N ARG A 318 28.61 -7.69 26.50
CA ARG A 318 28.19 -6.28 26.49
C ARG A 318 26.90 -6.08 25.70
N CYS A 319 26.35 -7.09 25.02
CA CYS A 319 25.09 -7.02 24.30
C CYS A 319 23.85 -7.06 25.22
N THR A 320 23.76 -6.16 26.19
CA THR A 320 22.69 -6.13 27.20
C THR A 320 21.38 -5.55 26.65
N GLY A 321 21.43 -4.81 25.54
CA GLY A 321 20.27 -4.25 24.85
C GLY A 321 19.55 -5.23 23.90
N GLY A 322 19.96 -6.50 23.89
CA GLY A 322 19.42 -7.53 23.00
C GLY A 322 20.40 -7.93 21.90
N LYS A 323 20.13 -9.09 21.29
CA LYS A 323 20.97 -9.71 20.26
C LYS A 323 20.08 -10.04 19.06
N PHE A 324 20.45 -9.55 17.90
CA PHE A 324 19.66 -9.64 16.68
C PHE A 324 20.54 -10.21 15.56
N PRO A 325 20.52 -11.53 15.35
CA PRO A 325 21.19 -12.15 14.20
C PRO A 325 20.49 -11.77 12.88
N LEU A 326 21.16 -12.02 11.76
CA LEU A 326 20.56 -11.94 10.43
C LEU A 326 19.50 -13.02 10.22
#